data_AF-A0AAW8KFQ3-F1
#
_entry.id   AF-A0AAW8KFQ3-F1
#
_cell.length_a   1.000
_cell.length_b   1.000
_cell.length_c   1.000
_cell.angle_alpha   90.00
_cell.angle_beta   90.00
_cell.angle_gamma   90.00
#
_symmetry.space_group_name_H-M   'P 1'
#
loop_
_entity.id
_entity.type
_entity.pdbx_description
1 polymer ?
#
loop_
_entity_poly.entity_id
_entity_poly.type
_entity_poly.pdbx_seq_one_letter_code
_entity_poly.pdbx_strand_id
1 'polypeptide(L)'
;FKSVELEGTTVQRASLCNVSECERLGIVGKGTRLQVIKANKIIPKVINVTESLGVFEIPKECPVCHAEAIVRESESGTKTLHC
;
A
#
# COMPACT_ATOMS: atom_id res chain seq x y z
N PHE A 1 0.36 9.31 -4.72
CA PHE A 1 1.28 9.64 -5.84
C PHE A 1 0.71 10.83 -6.59
N LYS A 2 1.42 11.43 -7.56
CA LYS A 2 0.84 12.51 -8.40
C LYS A 2 -0.39 11.99 -9.13
N SER A 3 -1.41 12.84 -9.34
CA SER A 3 -2.62 12.46 -10.06
C SER A 3 -2.29 11.89 -11.44
N VAL A 4 -2.97 10.81 -11.82
CA VAL A 4 -2.86 10.18 -13.15
C VAL A 4 -4.26 9.89 -13.70
N GLU A 5 -4.41 9.95 -15.02
CA GLU A 5 -5.62 9.51 -15.71
C GLU A 5 -5.57 8.00 -15.93
N LEU A 6 -6.60 7.29 -15.48
CA LEU A 6 -6.72 5.85 -15.63
C LEU A 6 -8.16 5.45 -15.90
N GLU A 7 -8.40 4.90 -17.09
CA GLU A 7 -9.74 4.50 -17.56
C GLU A 7 -10.77 5.64 -17.45
N GLY A 8 -10.41 6.84 -17.91
CA GLY A 8 -11.30 8.00 -17.96
C GLY A 8 -11.60 8.66 -16.62
N THR A 9 -10.84 8.34 -15.57
CA THR A 9 -10.94 9.03 -14.27
C THR A 9 -9.57 9.38 -13.71
N THR A 10 -9.50 10.49 -12.98
CA THR A 10 -8.32 10.88 -12.22
C THR A 10 -8.16 10.02 -10.96
N VAL A 11 -7.02 9.35 -10.82
CA VAL A 11 -6.65 8.54 -9.65
C VAL A 11 -5.48 9.19 -8.92
N GLN A 12 -5.60 9.33 -7.59
CA GLN A 12 -4.55 9.90 -6.73
C GLN A 12 -4.11 8.95 -5.59
N ARG A 13 -4.94 7.94 -5.30
CA ARG A 13 -4.75 6.95 -4.25
C ARG A 13 -4.94 5.56 -4.84
N ALA A 14 -4.15 4.60 -4.37
CA ALA A 14 -4.28 3.20 -4.71
C ALA A 14 -3.99 2.35 -3.47
N SER A 15 -4.66 1.21 -3.39
CA SER A 15 -4.50 0.28 -2.27
C SER A 15 -3.17 -0.48 -2.38
N LEU A 16 -2.57 -0.70 -1.22
CA LEU A 16 -1.43 -1.61 -1.00
C LEU A 16 -1.88 -2.95 -0.41
N CYS A 17 -3.19 -3.16 -0.27
CA CYS A 17 -3.83 -4.35 0.27
C CYS A 17 -3.53 -4.66 1.74
N ASN A 18 -2.30 -5.09 2.07
CA ASN A 18 -1.92 -5.55 3.41
C ASN A 18 -0.40 -5.46 3.63
N VAL A 19 0.08 -5.85 4.81
CA VAL A 19 1.49 -5.73 5.19
C VAL A 19 2.37 -6.62 4.33
N SER A 20 1.96 -7.87 4.06
CA SER A 20 2.72 -8.77 3.17
C SER A 20 2.92 -8.17 1.78
N GLU A 21 1.90 -7.51 1.23
CA GLU A 21 1.99 -6.89 -0.10
C GLU A 21 2.88 -5.64 -0.07
N CYS A 22 2.86 -4.85 1.01
CA CYS A 22 3.82 -3.76 1.21
C CYS A 22 5.26 -4.26 1.25
N GLU A 23 5.52 -5.34 1.99
CA GLU A 23 6.83 -6.01 2.07
C GLU A 23 7.26 -6.55 0.70
N ARG A 24 6.36 -7.27 -0.02
CA ARG A 24 6.63 -7.84 -1.35
C ARG A 24 6.95 -6.78 -2.39
N LEU A 25 6.19 -5.68 -2.38
CA LEU A 25 6.39 -4.58 -3.31
C LEU A 25 7.65 -3.77 -2.98
N GLY A 26 8.22 -3.91 -1.78
CA GLY A 26 9.36 -3.11 -1.35
C GLY A 26 9.02 -1.62 -1.38
N ILE A 27 7.79 -1.26 -1.02
CA ILE A 27 7.34 0.13 -1.06
C ILE A 27 8.20 0.91 -0.10
N VAL A 28 8.58 2.11 -0.51
CA VAL A 28 9.49 2.94 0.26
C VAL A 28 9.10 4.39 0.00
N GLY A 29 9.09 5.20 1.06
CA GLY A 29 9.12 6.66 1.09
C GLY A 29 8.48 7.54 -0.03
N LYS A 30 8.74 8.83 0.11
CA LYS A 30 8.35 9.86 -0.87
C LYS A 30 9.40 9.89 -1.98
N GLY A 31 8.95 9.83 -3.23
CA GLY A 31 9.82 9.86 -4.43
C GLY A 31 9.79 8.56 -5.24
N THR A 32 9.28 7.48 -4.66
CA THR A 32 9.13 6.18 -5.30
C THR A 32 8.20 6.18 -6.50
N ARG A 33 8.59 5.44 -7.55
CA ARG A 33 7.78 5.25 -8.75
C ARG A 33 7.00 3.94 -8.68
N LEU A 34 5.70 4.04 -8.94
CA LEU A 34 4.74 2.97 -8.76
C LEU A 34 4.05 2.66 -10.09
N GLN A 35 3.69 1.40 -10.31
CA GLN A 35 2.75 0.99 -11.34
C GLN A 35 1.40 0.69 -10.69
N VAL A 36 0.34 1.29 -11.23
CA VAL A 36 -1.01 1.26 -10.68
C VAL A 36 -1.99 0.78 -11.75
N ILE A 37 -2.91 -0.09 -11.36
CA ILE A 37 -4.03 -0.54 -12.20
C ILE A 37 -5.35 -0.31 -11.49
N LYS A 38 -6.48 -0.42 -12.20
CA LYS A 38 -7.81 -0.60 -11.60
C LYS A 38 -8.19 -2.09 -11.63
N ALA A 39 -8.18 -2.73 -10.47
CA ALA A 39 -8.68 -4.10 -10.34
C ALA A 39 -10.18 -4.12 -10.71
N ASN A 40 -10.53 -5.01 -11.64
CA ASN A 40 -11.87 -5.11 -12.24
C ASN A 40 -12.41 -3.76 -12.77
N LYS A 41 -11.52 -2.85 -13.22
CA LYS A 41 -11.85 -1.50 -13.71
C LYS A 41 -12.43 -0.53 -12.67
N ILE A 42 -12.36 -0.88 -11.37
CA ILE A 42 -12.95 -0.08 -10.30
C ILE A 42 -11.90 0.34 -9.26
N ILE A 43 -11.22 -0.62 -8.62
CA ILE A 43 -10.42 -0.35 -7.42
C ILE A 43 -8.96 -0.11 -7.80
N PRO A 44 -8.40 1.10 -7.60
CA PRO A 44 -7.00 1.34 -7.88
C PRO A 44 -6.09 0.54 -6.93
N LYS A 45 -5.14 -0.21 -7.47
CA LYS A 45 -4.17 -1.04 -6.74
C LYS A 45 -2.77 -0.82 -7.28
N VAL A 46 -1.78 -0.73 -6.39
CA VAL A 46 -0.35 -0.77 -6.78
C VAL A 46 0.05 -2.22 -7.06
N ILE A 47 0.66 -2.46 -8.21
CA ILE A 47 1.09 -3.82 -8.62
C ILE A 47 2.60 -4.00 -8.64
N ASN A 48 3.34 -2.90 -8.72
CA ASN A 48 4.79 -2.92 -8.80
C ASN A 48 5.42 -1.59 -8.36
N VAL A 49 6.68 -1.66 -7.94
CA VAL A 49 7.55 -0.52 -7.64
C VAL A 49 8.73 -0.59 -8.60
N THR A 50 8.92 0.43 -9.44
CA THR A 50 10.00 0.44 -10.44
C THR A 50 11.24 1.17 -9.96
N GLU A 51 11.08 2.14 -9.06
CA GLU A 51 12.18 2.86 -8.42
C GLU A 51 11.82 3.04 -6.94
N SER A 52 12.62 2.47 -6.05
CA SER A 52 12.42 2.48 -4.61
C SER A 52 13.31 3.55 -3.94
N LEU A 53 12.70 4.50 -3.23
CA LEU A 53 13.36 5.50 -2.38
C LEU A 53 12.82 5.51 -0.95
N GLY A 54 13.70 5.29 0.04
CA GLY A 54 13.40 5.42 1.48
C GLY A 54 13.21 4.08 2.21
N VAL A 55 12.50 4.12 3.34
CA VAL A 55 12.18 2.93 4.17
C VAL A 55 10.67 2.92 4.42
N PHE A 56 10.05 1.74 4.37
CA PHE A 56 8.67 1.55 4.81
C PHE A 56 8.66 1.17 6.28
N GLU A 57 7.87 1.93 7.05
CA GLU A 57 7.69 1.70 8.47
C GLU A 57 6.22 1.46 8.76
N ILE A 58 5.96 0.40 9.50
CA ILE A 58 4.63 0.10 10.02
C ILE A 58 4.40 1.03 11.21
N PRO A 59 3.25 1.75 11.27
CA PRO A 59 2.98 2.63 12.40
C PRO A 59 2.88 1.80 13.69
N LYS A 60 3.37 2.35 14.80
CA LYS A 60 3.27 1.72 16.13
C LYS A 60 1.91 1.92 16.79
N GLU A 61 1.20 2.96 16.38
CA GLU A 61 -0.12 3.32 16.88
C GLU A 61 -1.06 3.58 15.71
N CYS A 62 -2.33 3.25 15.90
CA CYS A 62 -3.36 3.51 14.90
C CYS A 62 -3.55 5.03 14.74
N PRO A 63 -3.46 5.58 13.51
CA PRO A 63 -3.63 7.02 13.29
C PRO A 63 -5.06 7.53 13.49
N VAL A 64 -6.02 6.65 13.84
CA VAL A 64 -7.43 6.98 14.03
C VAL A 64 -7.84 6.84 15.51
N CYS A 65 -7.58 5.68 16.12
CA CYS A 65 -7.99 5.39 17.50
C CYS A 65 -6.85 5.43 18.53
N HIS A 66 -5.60 5.59 18.08
CA HIS A 66 -4.39 5.62 18.93
C HIS A 66 -4.10 4.33 19.72
N ALA A 67 -4.82 3.24 19.48
CA ALA A 67 -4.46 1.93 20.01
C ALA A 67 -3.15 1.42 19.39
N GLU A 68 -2.47 0.52 20.10
CA GLU A 68 -1.26 -0.14 19.61
C GLU A 68 -1.53 -0.89 18.31
N ALA A 69 -0.72 -0.63 17.29
CA ALA A 69 -0.84 -1.28 15.99
C ALA A 69 0.02 -2.54 15.93
N ILE A 70 -0.63 -3.68 15.70
CA ILE A 70 -0.02 -5.02 15.78
C ILE A 70 -0.13 -5.71 14.43
N VAL A 71 0.99 -6.24 13.95
CA VAL A 71 1.00 -7.11 12.76
C VAL A 71 0.58 -8.52 13.18
N ARG A 72 -0.45 -9.06 12.53
CA ARG A 72 -0.88 -10.45 12.69
C ARG A 72 -0.67 -11.22 11.40
N GLU A 73 -0.20 -12.46 11.53
CA GLU A 73 -0.01 -13.38 10.43
C GLU A 73 -1.10 -14.46 10.46
N SER A 74 -1.76 -14.68 9.33
CA SER A 74 -2.73 -15.77 9.17
C SER A 74 -2.05 -17.12 8.97
N GLU A 75 -2.81 -18.22 9.04
CA GLU A 75 -2.33 -19.56 8.70
C GLU A 75 -1.74 -19.66 7.28
N SER A 76 -2.23 -18.82 6.35
CA SER A 76 -1.72 -18.70 4.98
C SER A 76 -0.46 -17.83 4.85
N GLY A 77 0.13 -17.36 5.96
CA GLY A 77 1.31 -16.49 5.98
C GLY A 77 1.02 -15.03 5.58
N THR A 78 -0.26 -14.63 5.52
CA THR A 78 -0.62 -13.25 5.16
C THR A 78 -0.58 -12.35 6.39
N LYS A 79 0.26 -11.32 6.34
CA LYS A 79 0.40 -10.31 7.37
C LYS A 79 -0.57 -9.16 7.17
N THR A 80 -1.31 -8.84 8.22
CA THR A 80 -2.31 -7.76 8.27
C THR A 80 -2.07 -6.89 9.50
N LEU A 81 -2.42 -5.61 9.42
CA LEU A 81 -2.26 -4.67 10.53
C LEU A 81 -3.59 -4.51 11.27
N HIS A 82 -3.54 -4.64 12.60
CA HIS A 82 -4.70 -4.56 13.49
C HIS A 82 -4.44 -3.48 14.55
N CYS A 83 -5.52 -2.90 15.07
CA CYS A 83 -5.51 -1.98 16.20
C CYS A 83 -6.58 -2.40 17.20
#